data_AF-A0A371CHI6-F1
#
_entry.id   AF-A0A371CHI6-F1
#
_cell.length_a   1.000
_cell.length_b   1.000
_cell.length_c   1.000
_cell.angle_alpha   90.00
_cell.angle_beta   90.00
_cell.angle_gamma   90.00
#
_symmetry.space_group_name_H-M   'P 1'
#
loop_
_entity.id
_entity.type
_entity.pdbx_description
1 polymer ?
#
loop_
_entity_poly.entity_id
_entity_poly.type
_entity_poly.pdbx_seq_one_letter_code
_entity_poly.pdbx_strand_id
1 'polypeptide(L)'
;MGVPEIIVGFRTFAGQLVTTKTYKTADIPKLVRNKEGAWSPEICWQWGQHFLSSLRALMARQASSGEPGSEPQTRVWRVILTPNKGVTVFPLEKGDILNTGDNEQRTGFLPTWYVNQIMTGA
;
A
#
# COMPACT_ATOMS: atom_id res chain seq x y z
N MET A 1 11.03 -4.74 1.60
CA MET A 1 11.34 -6.16 1.33
C MET A 1 12.83 -6.49 1.33
N GLY A 2 13.74 -5.56 0.99
CA GLY A 2 15.18 -5.76 1.20
C GLY A 2 15.81 -6.91 0.40
N VAL A 3 15.11 -7.43 -0.62
CA VAL A 3 15.56 -8.54 -1.45
C VAL A 3 16.75 -8.08 -2.30
N PRO A 4 17.95 -8.69 -2.17
CA PRO A 4 19.17 -8.16 -2.75
C PRO A 4 19.34 -8.48 -4.24
N GLU A 5 18.74 -9.57 -4.71
CA GLU A 5 18.94 -10.10 -6.06
C GLU A 5 17.63 -10.49 -6.73
N ILE A 6 17.58 -10.28 -8.04
CA ILE A 6 16.47 -10.67 -8.92
C ILE A 6 17.06 -11.50 -10.06
N ILE A 7 16.61 -12.74 -10.21
CA ILE A 7 17.03 -13.62 -11.30
C ILE A 7 15.93 -13.62 -12.36
N VAL A 8 16.28 -13.16 -13.56
CA VAL A 8 15.37 -13.10 -14.70
C VAL A 8 15.68 -14.25 -15.65
N GLY A 9 14.67 -15.07 -15.95
CA GLY A 9 14.73 -16.08 -17.01
C GLY A 9 14.19 -15.53 -18.33
N PHE A 10 15.03 -15.47 -19.36
CA PHE A 10 14.61 -15.09 -20.71
C PHE A 10 14.15 -16.33 -21.47
N ARG A 11 12.90 -16.31 -21.93
CA ARG A 11 12.24 -17.44 -22.60
C ARG A 11 11.96 -17.16 -24.07
N THR A 12 11.88 -18.22 -24.87
CA THR A 12 11.40 -18.17 -26.26
C THR A 12 9.89 -17.91 -26.30
N PHE A 13 9.37 -17.57 -27.49
CA PHE A 13 7.92 -17.50 -27.73
C PHE A 13 7.20 -18.84 -27.48
N ALA A 14 7.90 -19.97 -27.68
CA ALA A 14 7.41 -21.31 -27.34
C ALA A 14 7.46 -21.61 -25.83
N GLY A 15 7.91 -20.67 -24.99
CA GLY A 15 7.95 -20.81 -23.54
C GLY A 15 9.19 -21.53 -22.99
N GLN A 16 10.18 -21.81 -23.82
CA GLN A 16 11.40 -22.51 -23.39
C GLN A 16 12.41 -21.53 -22.79
N LEU A 17 12.98 -21.84 -21.63
CA LEU A 17 14.01 -21.02 -20.99
C LEU A 17 15.31 -21.10 -21.79
N VAL A 18 15.87 -19.94 -22.17
CA VAL A 18 17.10 -19.85 -22.96
C VAL A 18 18.29 -19.49 -22.07
N THR A 19 18.14 -18.46 -21.24
CA THR A 19 19.21 -17.98 -20.36
C THR A 19 18.62 -17.35 -19.11
N THR A 20 19.41 -17.35 -18.05
CA THR A 20 19.11 -16.58 -16.84
C THR A 20 20.09 -15.41 -16.71
N LYS A 21 19.66 -14.37 -16.01
CA LYS A 21 20.52 -13.24 -15.64
C LYS A 21 20.16 -12.74 -14.26
N THR A 22 21.18 -12.60 -13.42
CA THR A 22 21.04 -12.03 -12.08
C THR A 22 21.25 -10.52 -12.12
N TYR A 23 20.37 -9.79 -11.45
CA TYR A 23 20.44 -8.36 -11.23
C TYR A 23 20.47 -8.10 -9.73
N LYS A 24 21.43 -7.28 -9.26
CA LYS A 24 21.38 -6.76 -7.90
C LYS A 24 20.32 -5.67 -7.84
N THR A 25 19.38 -5.74 -6.89
CA THR A 25 18.28 -4.78 -6.74
C THR A 25 18.80 -3.34 -6.62
N ALA A 26 19.90 -3.14 -5.90
CA ALA A 26 20.54 -1.84 -5.71
C ALA A 26 21.17 -1.26 -6.99
N ASP A 27 21.45 -2.10 -8.00
CA ASP A 27 22.03 -1.66 -9.28
C ASP A 27 20.98 -1.36 -10.35
N ILE A 28 19.74 -1.81 -10.18
CA ILE A 28 18.63 -1.55 -11.13
C ILE A 28 18.46 -0.05 -11.44
N PRO A 29 18.47 0.87 -10.45
CA PRO A 29 18.48 2.32 -10.69
C PRO A 29 19.53 2.81 -11.69
N LYS A 30 20.71 2.19 -11.72
CA LYS A 30 21.81 2.58 -12.62
C LYS A 30 21.52 2.18 -14.06
N LEU A 31 20.74 1.12 -14.29
CA LEU A 31 20.40 0.61 -15.62
C LEU A 31 19.45 1.54 -16.40
N VAL A 32 18.75 2.43 -15.69
CA VAL A 32 17.74 3.35 -16.26
C VAL A 32 18.19 4.81 -16.23
N ARG A 33 19.34 5.09 -15.61
CA ARG A 33 19.88 6.45 -15.49
C ARG A 33 20.17 7.05 -16.87
N ASN A 34 19.79 8.31 -17.07
CA ASN A 34 20.00 9.09 -18.28
C ASN A 34 19.39 8.49 -19.56
N LYS A 35 18.43 7.57 -19.43
CA LYS A 35 17.68 7.03 -20.57
C LYS A 35 16.41 7.85 -20.78
N GLU A 36 16.25 8.38 -21.97
CA GLU A 36 15.02 9.07 -22.37
C GLU A 36 13.81 8.13 -22.24
N GLY A 37 12.72 8.64 -21.67
CA GLY A 37 11.49 7.87 -21.44
C GLY A 37 11.58 6.80 -20.34
N ALA A 38 12.73 6.63 -19.67
CA ALA A 38 12.84 5.70 -18.56
C ALA A 38 12.25 6.29 -17.26
N TRP A 39 11.83 5.40 -16.37
CA TRP A 39 11.37 5.78 -15.03
C TRP A 39 12.54 6.27 -14.16
N SER A 40 12.24 7.14 -13.19
CA SER A 40 13.23 7.65 -12.22
C SER A 40 13.01 7.02 -10.83
N PRO A 41 14.00 6.29 -10.30
CA PRO A 41 13.95 5.73 -8.94
C PRO A 41 13.71 6.80 -7.86
N GLU A 42 14.30 7.97 -8.03
CA GLU A 42 14.17 9.09 -7.08
C GLU A 42 12.73 9.61 -7.04
N ILE A 43 12.09 9.74 -8.21
CA ILE A 43 10.68 10.19 -8.28
C ILE A 43 9.77 9.18 -7.58
N CYS A 44 9.98 7.87 -7.80
CA CYS A 44 9.20 6.83 -7.12
C CYS A 44 9.36 6.91 -5.59
N TRP A 45 10.58 7.12 -5.10
CA TRP A 45 10.86 7.24 -3.66
C TRP A 45 10.22 8.49 -3.06
N GLN A 46 10.49 9.66 -3.64
CA GLN A 46 9.95 10.94 -3.17
C GLN A 46 8.42 10.95 -3.19
N TRP A 47 7.81 10.43 -4.25
CA TRP A 47 6.36 10.32 -4.35
C TRP A 47 5.80 9.43 -3.24
N GLY A 48 6.39 8.26 -3.00
CA GLY A 48 5.94 7.34 -1.94
C GLY A 48 6.05 7.96 -0.55
N GLN A 49 7.17 8.64 -0.26
CA GLN A 49 7.36 9.35 0.99
C GLN A 49 6.34 10.48 1.19
N HIS A 50 6.15 11.30 0.16
CA HIS A 50 5.19 12.39 0.19
C HIS A 50 3.76 11.86 0.40
N PHE A 51 3.34 10.88 -0.40
CA PHE A 51 2.01 10.27 -0.32
C PHE A 51 1.72 9.72 1.08
N LEU A 52 2.62 8.91 1.66
CA LEU A 52 2.41 8.34 2.99
C LEU A 52 2.40 9.41 4.10
N SER A 53 3.19 10.46 3.96
CA SER A 53 3.22 11.57 4.91
C SER A 53 1.93 12.39 4.85
N SER A 54 1.46 12.71 3.64
CA SER A 54 0.17 13.38 3.43
C SER A 54 -0.99 12.55 3.97
N LEU A 55 -0.98 11.23 3.73
CA LEU A 55 -2.02 10.33 4.23
C LEU A 55 -2.05 10.32 5.76
N ARG A 56 -0.91 10.18 6.42
CA ARG A 56 -0.82 10.22 7.89
C ARG A 56 -1.35 11.54 8.46
N ALA A 57 -0.95 12.66 7.87
CA ALA A 57 -1.41 13.98 8.30
C ALA A 57 -2.93 14.15 8.12
N LEU A 58 -3.48 13.66 7.01
CA LEU A 58 -4.92 13.68 6.75
C LEU A 58 -5.69 12.86 7.81
N MET A 59 -5.22 11.65 8.10
CA MET A 59 -5.87 10.76 9.08
C MET A 59 -5.81 11.33 10.50
N ALA A 60 -4.67 11.89 10.90
CA ALA A 60 -4.52 12.51 12.23
C ALA A 60 -5.50 13.67 12.44
N ARG A 61 -5.67 14.53 11.44
CA ARG A 61 -6.63 15.65 11.48
C ARG A 61 -8.07 15.18 11.63
N GLN A 62 -8.42 14.08 10.97
CA GLN A 62 -9.76 13.52 11.03
C GLN A 62 -10.00 12.81 12.37
N ALA A 63 -9.04 12.05 12.90
CA ALA A 63 -9.19 11.38 14.19
C ALA A 63 -9.52 12.34 15.35
N SER A 64 -8.98 13.56 15.32
CA SER A 64 -9.22 14.60 16.34
C SER A 64 -10.59 15.28 16.27
N SER A 65 -11.42 14.99 15.26
CA SER A 65 -12.69 15.70 15.02
C SER A 65 -13.92 15.03 15.65
N GLY A 66 -13.74 14.08 16.58
CA GLY A 66 -14.85 13.42 17.29
C GLY A 66 -15.37 14.24 18.47
N GLU A 67 -16.68 14.21 18.71
CA GLU A 67 -17.28 14.82 19.90
C GLU A 67 -16.87 14.08 21.18
N PRO A 68 -16.57 14.79 22.28
CA PRO A 68 -16.26 14.15 23.56
C PRO A 68 -17.49 13.36 24.05
N GLY A 69 -17.35 12.04 24.21
CA GLY A 69 -18.40 11.16 24.76
C GLY A 69 -19.05 10.19 23.75
N SER A 70 -18.69 10.26 22.47
CA SER A 70 -19.11 9.28 21.47
C SER A 70 -18.23 8.02 21.52
N GLU A 71 -18.81 6.83 21.28
CA GLU A 71 -18.04 5.59 21.14
C GLU A 71 -16.93 5.72 20.08
N PRO A 72 -15.77 5.05 20.25
CA PRO A 72 -14.69 5.11 19.28
C PRO A 72 -15.16 4.54 17.94
N GLN A 73 -15.53 5.42 17.01
CA GLN A 73 -15.90 5.03 15.66
C GLN A 73 -14.68 4.48 14.94
N THR A 74 -14.74 3.22 14.55
CA THR A 74 -13.79 2.66 13.59
C THR A 74 -13.93 3.42 12.28
N ARG A 75 -12.86 4.11 11.89
CA ARG A 75 -12.81 4.83 10.63
C ARG A 75 -11.92 4.05 9.68
N VAL A 76 -12.51 3.62 8.57
CA VAL A 76 -11.80 3.02 7.46
C VAL A 76 -11.85 4.00 6.31
N TRP A 77 -10.74 4.16 5.59
CA TRP A 77 -10.67 5.01 4.42
C TRP A 77 -10.32 4.18 3.20
N ARG A 78 -10.94 4.50 2.08
CA ARG A 78 -10.55 3.98 0.78
C ARG A 78 -9.62 4.96 0.10
N VAL A 79 -8.48 4.45 -0.36
CA VAL A 79 -7.54 5.19 -1.20
C VAL A 79 -7.63 4.64 -2.62
N ILE A 80 -7.94 5.50 -3.59
CA ILE A 80 -7.96 5.13 -5.00
C ILE A 80 -6.92 5.97 -5.74
N LEU A 81 -5.99 5.28 -6.39
CA LEU A 81 -4.98 5.88 -7.25
C LEU A 81 -5.44 5.73 -8.70
N THR A 82 -5.76 6.85 -9.34
CA THR A 82 -6.20 6.84 -10.73
C THR A 82 -5.10 7.43 -11.62
N PRO A 83 -4.62 6.69 -12.64
CA PRO A 83 -3.64 7.21 -13.59
C PRO A 83 -4.07 8.56 -14.16
N ASN A 84 -3.16 9.52 -14.20
CA ASN A 84 -3.39 10.88 -14.69
C ASN A 84 -4.45 11.72 -13.94
N LYS A 85 -5.03 11.22 -12.84
CA LYS A 85 -5.97 11.98 -11.99
C LYS A 85 -5.49 12.14 -10.55
N GLY A 86 -4.56 11.29 -10.11
CA GLY A 86 -3.94 11.36 -8.79
C GLY A 86 -4.63 10.47 -7.75
N VAL A 87 -4.64 10.92 -6.50
CA VAL A 87 -5.08 10.15 -5.34
C VAL A 87 -6.39 10.72 -4.82
N THR A 88 -7.36 9.84 -4.61
CA THR A 88 -8.62 10.16 -3.91
C THR A 88 -8.70 9.36 -2.62
N VAL A 89 -9.09 10.04 -1.53
CA VAL A 89 -9.22 9.44 -0.19
C VAL A 89 -10.58 9.82 0.35
N PHE A 90 -11.39 8.84 0.73
CA PHE A 90 -12.70 9.07 1.31
C PHE A 90 -13.01 8.04 2.41
N PRO A 91 -13.76 8.45 3.45
CA PRO A 91 -14.19 7.53 4.51
C PRO A 91 -15.15 6.49 3.95
N LEU A 92 -15.07 5.27 4.46
CA LEU A 92 -16.06 4.22 4.20
C LEU A 92 -17.10 4.21 5.31
N GLU A 93 -18.36 4.15 4.92
CA GLU A 93 -19.48 3.95 5.84
C GLU A 93 -19.57 2.48 6.27
N LYS A 94 -20.26 2.20 7.38
CA LYS A 94 -20.42 0.84 7.94
C LYS A 94 -20.92 -0.20 6.91
N GLY A 95 -21.68 0.22 5.89
CA GLY A 95 -22.20 -0.66 4.83
C GLY A 95 -21.23 -0.96 3.68
N ASP A 96 -20.18 -0.13 3.49
CA ASP A 96 -19.22 -0.26 2.38
C ASP A 96 -17.97 -1.08 2.75
N ILE A 97 -17.83 -1.38 4.03
CA ILE A 97 -16.77 -2.21 4.60
C ILE A 97 -17.17 -3.66 4.36
N LEU A 98 -16.85 -4.16 3.17
CA LEU A 98 -16.69 -5.58 2.84
C LEU A 98 -17.60 -6.54 3.65
N ASN A 99 -18.81 -6.80 3.14
CA ASN A 99 -19.51 -8.06 3.37
C ASN A 99 -18.74 -9.19 2.66
N THR A 100 -17.53 -9.51 3.11
CA THR A 100 -16.82 -10.70 2.63
C THR A 100 -17.41 -11.88 3.39
N GLY A 101 -17.86 -12.92 2.67
CA GLY A 101 -18.58 -14.09 3.19
C GLY A 101 -17.78 -15.03 4.08
N ASP A 102 -16.86 -14.51 4.90
CA ASP A 102 -16.18 -15.27 5.94
C ASP A 102 -16.97 -15.13 7.24
N ASN A 103 -17.18 -16.24 7.94
CA ASN A 103 -17.82 -16.32 9.27
C ASN A 103 -17.01 -15.59 10.38
N GLU A 104 -16.08 -14.70 10.05
CA GLU A 104 -15.18 -14.01 10.98
C GLU A 104 -15.67 -12.58 11.26
N GLN A 105 -15.91 -12.27 12.54
CA GLN A 105 -16.31 -10.93 12.98
C GLN A 105 -15.14 -9.95 12.83
N ARG A 106 -15.41 -8.76 12.28
CA ARG A 106 -14.40 -7.75 11.94
C ARG A 106 -14.83 -6.35 12.40
N THR A 107 -13.83 -5.53 12.69
CA THR A 107 -13.93 -4.10 12.95
C THR A 107 -13.18 -3.37 11.84
N GLY A 108 -13.90 -2.92 10.81
CA GLY A 108 -13.27 -2.49 9.57
C GLY A 108 -12.73 -3.68 8.78
N PHE A 109 -11.45 -3.66 8.40
CA PHE A 109 -10.76 -4.82 7.83
C PHE A 109 -10.05 -5.69 8.89
N LEU A 110 -9.94 -5.21 10.14
CA LEU A 110 -9.23 -5.91 11.20
C LEU A 110 -10.13 -6.98 11.85
N PRO A 111 -9.64 -8.21 12.04
CA PRO A 111 -10.35 -9.21 12.84
C PRO A 111 -10.59 -8.75 14.27
N THR A 112 -11.75 -9.08 14.84
CA THR A 112 -12.10 -8.69 16.22
C THR A 112 -11.10 -9.24 17.24
N TRP A 113 -10.58 -10.46 17.04
CA TRP A 113 -9.58 -11.05 17.95
C TRP A 113 -8.31 -10.21 18.04
N TYR A 114 -7.86 -9.63 16.92
CA TYR A 114 -6.65 -8.82 16.86
C TYR A 114 -6.86 -7.48 17.56
N VAL A 115 -8.02 -6.86 17.34
CA VAL A 115 -8.41 -5.62 18.04
C VAL A 115 -8.47 -5.85 19.54
N ASN A 116 -9.14 -6.91 19.97
CA ASN A 116 -9.23 -7.26 21.39
C ASN A 116 -7.84 -7.44 21.99
N GLN A 117 -6.94 -8.20 21.36
CA GLN A 117 -5.57 -8.40 21.83
C GLN A 117 -4.79 -7.09 22.02
N ILE A 118 -4.93 -6.14 21.08
CA ILE A 118 -4.27 -4.82 21.21
C ILE A 118 -4.89 -4.00 22.35
N MET A 119 -6.21 -4.08 22.53
CA MET A 119 -6.94 -3.28 23.53
C MET A 119 -6.78 -3.80 24.96
N THR A 120 -6.78 -5.12 25.18
CA THR A 120 -6.59 -5.69 26.52
C THR A 120 -5.14 -5.63 26.99
N GLY A 121 -4.19 -5.31 26.11
CA GLY A 121 -2.76 -5.47 26.40
C GLY A 121 -2.40 -6.95 26.56
N ALA A 122 -1.19 -7.32 26.14
CA ALA A 122 -0.57 -8.52 26.68
C ALA A 122 -0.12 -8.24 28.12
#